data_AF-A0A7X8IBR7-F1
#
_entry.id   AF-A0A7X8IBR7-F1
#
_cell.length_a   1.000
_cell.length_b   1.000
_cell.length_c   1.000
_cell.angle_alpha   90.00
_cell.angle_beta   90.00
_cell.angle_gamma   90.00
#
_symmetry.space_group_name_H-M   'P 1'
#
loop_
_entity.id
_entity.type
_entity.pdbx_description
1 polymer ?
#
loop_
_entity_poly.entity_id
_entity_poly.type
_entity_poly.pdbx_seq_one_letter_code
_entity_poly.pdbx_strand_id
1 'polypeptide(L)'
;MKKSLLILLIYIVSAVIFIPSIVTLLFSGQKNHAPSNGTKQSTTTVEVLSPDILNLDSQNALEEYIKGVVAAEMPALFPEEALKAQAVAARTYTIHSLNGSTEINPDKIGQAYLTKQQLQQQWGNHFSEYYKKISDAVDATYGEIMVYQDEPILAVFHAESAGKTENAENVWEQEIPYLKSVDSSLDKNSPDFEKETIFTPTQIKNAFTSKYGNIGLDIGNIYSQIQILSHSPSGYIQQIKVGNSTFTGKQVREALGLRSANFTVTQKDANT
;
A
#
# COMPACT_ATOMS: atom_id res chain seq x y z
N MET A 1 -14.19 52.78 41.76
CA MET A 1 -14.59 51.96 40.59
C MET A 1 -13.53 50.93 40.16
N LYS A 2 -12.24 51.27 40.03
CA LYS A 2 -11.20 50.30 39.58
C LYS A 2 -10.96 49.08 40.51
N LYS A 3 -11.07 49.23 41.84
CA LYS A 3 -10.90 48.10 42.78
C LYS A 3 -12.02 47.06 42.75
N SER A 4 -13.27 47.49 42.49
CA SER A 4 -14.41 46.57 42.39
C SER A 4 -14.41 45.78 41.07
N LEU A 5 -13.91 46.39 39.98
CA LEU A 5 -13.73 45.71 38.69
C LEU A 5 -12.64 44.62 38.77
N LEU A 6 -11.54 44.87 39.49
CA LEU A 6 -10.47 43.89 39.69
C LEU A 6 -10.93 42.68 40.49
N ILE A 7 -11.74 42.88 41.54
CA ILE A 7 -12.30 41.80 42.35
C ILE A 7 -13.27 40.95 41.51
N LEU A 8 -14.11 41.58 40.68
CA LEU A 8 -15.01 40.87 39.78
C LEU A 8 -14.25 40.02 38.75
N LEU A 9 -13.15 40.55 38.19
CA LEU A 9 -12.31 39.82 37.24
C LEU A 9 -11.66 38.59 37.88
N ILE A 10 -11.17 38.70 39.12
CA ILE A 10 -10.58 37.58 39.86
C ILE A 10 -11.62 36.48 40.12
N TYR A 11 -12.86 36.84 40.46
CA TYR A 11 -13.94 35.87 40.64
C TYR A 11 -14.33 35.15 39.34
N ILE A 12 -14.34 35.85 38.21
CA ILE A 12 -14.64 35.23 36.90
C ILE A 12 -13.53 34.24 36.51
N VAL A 13 -12.26 34.63 36.66
CA VAL A 13 -11.13 33.76 36.34
C VAL A 13 -11.09 32.54 37.27
N SER A 14 -11.37 32.69 38.56
CA SER A 14 -11.44 31.55 39.47
C SER A 14 -12.60 30.62 39.15
N ALA A 15 -13.78 31.14 38.82
CA ALA A 15 -14.93 30.34 38.42
C ALA A 15 -14.66 29.49 37.17
N VAL A 16 -14.00 30.06 36.15
CA VAL A 16 -13.67 29.35 34.90
C VAL A 16 -12.69 28.20 35.13
N ILE A 17 -11.80 28.29 36.11
CA ILE A 17 -10.81 27.24 36.39
C ILE A 17 -11.38 26.15 37.33
N PHE A 18 -12.11 26.56 38.38
CA PHE A 18 -12.54 25.62 39.42
C PHE A 18 -13.84 24.88 39.07
N ILE A 19 -14.76 25.48 38.32
CA ILE A 19 -16.04 24.83 37.97
C ILE A 19 -15.83 23.59 37.09
N PRO A 20 -15.03 23.62 36.00
CA PRO A 20 -14.78 22.42 35.18
C PRO A 20 -14.08 21.29 35.96
N SER A 21 -13.19 21.65 36.89
CA SER A 21 -12.47 20.70 37.74
C SER A 21 -13.42 19.96 38.70
N ILE A 22 -14.39 20.68 39.28
CA ILE A 22 -15.41 20.09 40.17
C ILE A 22 -16.39 19.21 39.39
N VAL A 23 -16.80 19.62 38.18
CA VAL A 23 -17.65 18.80 37.31
C VAL A 23 -16.94 17.50 36.91
N THR A 24 -15.65 17.56 36.60
CA THR A 24 -14.86 16.35 36.25
C THR A 24 -14.75 15.38 37.43
N LEU A 25 -14.62 15.90 38.67
CA LEU A 25 -14.60 15.07 39.87
C LEU A 25 -15.97 14.42 40.17
N LEU A 26 -17.08 15.14 39.96
CA LEU A 26 -18.43 14.65 40.23
C LEU A 26 -18.93 13.60 39.21
N PHE A 27 -18.37 13.58 37.99
CA PHE A 27 -18.78 12.64 36.93
C PHE A 27 -17.83 11.45 36.69
N SER A 28 -16.70 11.34 37.41
CA SER A 28 -15.80 10.18 37.28
C SER A 28 -16.10 8.99 38.23
N GLY A 29 -17.18 9.08 39.01
CA GLY A 29 -17.48 8.14 40.09
C GLY A 29 -18.81 7.38 39.95
N GLN A 30 -18.99 6.58 38.90
CA GLN A 30 -19.98 5.48 38.90
C GLN A 30 -19.45 4.24 38.16
N LYS A 31 -18.78 3.35 38.89
CA LYS A 31 -18.70 1.92 38.54
C LYS A 31 -19.74 1.19 39.37
N ASN A 32 -20.84 0.77 38.75
CA ASN A 32 -21.83 -0.12 39.37
C ASN A 32 -21.69 -1.53 38.78
N HIS A 33 -21.29 -2.49 39.61
CA HIS A 33 -21.46 -3.92 39.36
C HIS A 33 -22.81 -4.38 39.92
N ALA A 34 -23.59 -5.11 39.12
CA ALA A 34 -24.60 -6.08 39.58
C ALA A 34 -24.85 -7.15 38.51
N PRO A 35 -25.28 -8.38 38.88
CA PRO A 35 -25.01 -9.60 38.14
C PRO A 35 -26.17 -10.08 37.26
N SER A 36 -25.90 -10.90 36.24
CA SER A 36 -26.91 -11.77 35.62
C SER A 36 -26.28 -13.01 34.97
N ASN A 37 -26.98 -14.12 35.11
CA ASN A 37 -26.63 -15.49 34.74
C ASN A 37 -26.74 -15.75 33.23
N GLY A 38 -25.79 -16.55 32.72
CA GLY A 38 -26.02 -17.64 31.77
C GLY A 38 -26.58 -17.34 30.38
N THR A 39 -25.71 -17.31 29.37
CA THR A 39 -25.89 -18.13 28.14
C THR A 39 -24.53 -18.34 27.47
N LYS A 40 -24.13 -19.60 27.26
CA LYS A 40 -22.98 -19.94 26.40
C LYS A 40 -23.39 -19.67 24.95
N GLN A 41 -22.78 -18.69 24.32
CA GLN A 41 -22.74 -18.57 22.87
C GLN A 41 -21.31 -18.28 22.45
N SER A 42 -20.75 -19.22 21.70
CA SER A 42 -19.42 -19.14 21.11
C SER A 42 -19.31 -17.89 20.27
N THR A 43 -18.58 -16.91 20.80
CA THR A 43 -18.11 -15.79 19.97
C THR A 43 -16.80 -16.29 19.36
N THR A 44 -16.82 -16.60 18.07
CA THR A 44 -15.60 -16.71 17.29
C THR A 44 -14.98 -15.33 17.26
N THR A 45 -14.10 -15.04 18.22
CA THR A 45 -13.19 -13.90 18.13
C THR A 45 -12.24 -14.20 16.98
N VAL A 46 -12.53 -13.64 15.82
CA VAL A 46 -11.50 -13.38 14.82
C VAL A 46 -10.59 -12.37 15.49
N GLU A 47 -9.49 -12.86 16.07
CA GLU A 47 -8.38 -12.02 16.50
C GLU A 47 -7.84 -11.37 15.24
N VAL A 48 -8.30 -10.15 14.97
CA VAL A 48 -7.64 -9.26 14.03
C VAL A 48 -6.28 -9.01 14.67
N LEU A 49 -5.27 -9.75 14.21
CA LEU A 49 -3.88 -9.52 14.58
C LEU A 49 -3.62 -8.04 14.28
N SER A 50 -3.51 -7.25 15.34
CA SER A 50 -2.92 -5.91 15.25
C SER A 50 -1.61 -6.04 14.48
N PRO A 51 -1.27 -5.12 13.56
CA PRO A 51 0.04 -5.16 12.92
C PRO A 51 1.09 -5.29 14.01
N ASP A 52 1.94 -6.32 13.93
CA ASP A 52 3.06 -6.48 14.85
C ASP A 52 3.91 -5.21 14.69
N ILE A 53 3.74 -4.27 15.61
CA ILE A 53 4.53 -3.05 15.63
C ILE A 53 5.94 -3.49 16.05
N LEU A 54 6.86 -3.50 15.09
CA LEU A 54 8.25 -3.86 15.33
C LEU A 54 9.03 -2.60 15.69
N ASN A 55 9.64 -2.60 16.88
CA ASN A 55 10.53 -1.53 17.30
C ASN A 55 11.96 -1.82 16.80
N LEU A 56 12.56 -0.85 16.09
CA LEU A 56 13.93 -0.89 15.57
C LEU A 56 15.03 -0.97 16.64
N ASP A 57 14.70 -0.82 17.93
CA ASP A 57 15.67 -0.84 19.04
C ASP A 57 16.48 -2.15 19.17
N SER A 58 16.13 -3.21 18.42
CA SER A 58 17.02 -4.34 18.19
C SER A 58 17.52 -4.34 16.75
N GLN A 59 18.84 -4.38 16.56
CA GLN A 59 19.46 -4.43 15.22
C GLN A 59 19.01 -5.61 14.35
N ASN A 60 18.29 -6.59 14.93
CA ASN A 60 17.71 -7.72 14.21
C ASN A 60 16.23 -7.52 13.83
N ALA A 61 15.51 -6.56 14.43
CA ALA A 61 14.08 -6.37 14.15
C ALA A 61 13.84 -5.93 12.71
N LEU A 62 14.67 -5.01 12.18
CA LEU A 62 14.58 -4.61 10.78
C LEU A 62 14.84 -5.80 9.86
N GLU A 63 15.89 -6.58 10.11
CA GLU A 63 16.25 -7.70 9.22
C GLU A 63 15.20 -8.81 9.24
N GLU A 64 14.61 -9.12 10.39
CA GLU A 64 13.48 -10.07 10.44
C GLU A 64 12.23 -9.51 9.73
N TYR A 65 11.98 -8.21 9.80
CA TYR A 65 10.95 -7.56 8.99
C TYR A 65 11.24 -7.70 7.49
N ILE A 66 12.47 -7.42 7.06
CA ILE A 66 12.88 -7.53 5.65
C ILE A 66 12.76 -8.97 5.14
N LYS A 67 13.04 -9.99 5.96
CA LYS A 67 12.75 -11.40 5.58
C LYS A 67 11.28 -11.62 5.26
N GLY A 68 10.37 -11.05 6.06
CA GLY A 68 8.93 -11.10 5.81
C GLY A 68 8.50 -10.34 4.56
N VAL A 69 9.12 -9.19 4.27
CA VAL A 69 8.85 -8.40 3.07
C VAL A 69 9.34 -9.11 1.81
N VAL A 70 10.60 -9.57 1.78
CA VAL A 70 11.16 -10.30 0.63
C VAL A 70 10.34 -11.55 0.32
N ALA A 71 9.91 -12.28 1.35
CA ALA A 71 9.07 -13.46 1.20
C ALA A 71 7.66 -13.16 0.64
N ALA A 72 7.13 -11.97 0.92
CA ALA A 72 5.81 -11.55 0.44
C ALA A 72 5.86 -10.98 -0.99
N GLU A 73 6.96 -10.33 -1.36
CA GLU A 73 7.09 -9.60 -2.64
C GLU A 73 7.72 -10.45 -3.76
N MET A 74 8.61 -11.39 -3.43
CA MET A 74 9.37 -12.15 -4.42
C MET A 74 9.29 -13.66 -4.18
N PRO A 75 9.04 -14.48 -5.22
CA PRO A 75 9.03 -15.93 -5.06
C PRO A 75 10.39 -16.45 -4.58
N ALA A 76 10.39 -17.30 -3.54
CA ALA A 76 11.62 -17.85 -2.95
C ALA A 76 12.50 -18.63 -3.96
N LEU A 77 11.92 -19.11 -5.06
CA LEU A 77 12.63 -19.82 -6.13
C LEU A 77 13.44 -18.89 -7.05
N PHE A 78 13.26 -17.58 -6.97
CA PHE A 78 14.03 -16.62 -7.78
C PHE A 78 15.54 -16.73 -7.51
N PRO A 79 16.40 -16.30 -8.46
CA PRO A 79 17.84 -16.30 -8.28
C PRO A 79 18.27 -15.56 -7.01
N GLU A 80 19.35 -16.03 -6.39
CA GLU A 80 19.86 -15.45 -5.14
C GLU A 80 20.16 -13.95 -5.27
N GLU A 81 20.81 -13.54 -6.36
CA GLU A 81 21.11 -12.13 -6.61
C GLU A 81 19.86 -11.26 -6.77
N ALA A 82 18.75 -11.83 -7.27
CA ALA A 82 17.46 -11.14 -7.33
C ALA A 82 16.88 -10.95 -5.91
N LEU A 83 16.97 -11.98 -5.05
CA LEU A 83 16.53 -11.89 -3.66
C LEU A 83 17.38 -10.87 -2.86
N LYS A 84 18.70 -10.81 -3.10
CA LYS A 84 19.60 -9.80 -2.50
C LYS A 84 19.23 -8.39 -2.94
N ALA A 85 19.02 -8.17 -4.24
CA ALA A 85 18.58 -6.88 -4.76
C ALA A 85 17.23 -6.45 -4.14
N GLN A 86 16.28 -7.39 -4.02
CA GLN A 86 15.00 -7.14 -3.37
C GLN A 86 15.15 -6.81 -1.88
N ALA A 87 16.06 -7.48 -1.16
CA ALA A 87 16.34 -7.19 0.25
C ALA A 87 16.86 -5.75 0.44
N VAL A 88 17.84 -5.33 -0.38
CA VAL A 88 18.37 -3.95 -0.34
C VAL A 88 17.29 -2.93 -0.70
N ALA A 89 16.47 -3.18 -1.72
CA ALA A 89 15.35 -2.32 -2.09
C ALA A 89 14.31 -2.20 -0.98
N ALA A 90 13.89 -3.32 -0.40
CA ALA A 90 12.92 -3.34 0.68
C ALA A 90 13.45 -2.63 1.93
N ARG A 91 14.71 -2.85 2.31
CA ARG A 91 15.35 -2.17 3.44
C ARG A 91 15.42 -0.66 3.23
N THR A 92 15.86 -0.25 2.04
CA THR A 92 15.95 1.17 1.68
C THR A 92 14.58 1.84 1.72
N TYR A 93 13.58 1.22 1.11
CA TYR A 93 12.21 1.74 1.09
C TYR A 93 11.61 1.84 2.50
N THR A 94 11.84 0.82 3.34
CA THR A 94 11.42 0.82 4.75
C THR A 94 12.01 2.03 5.50
N ILE A 95 13.34 2.21 5.41
CA ILE A 95 14.03 3.32 6.10
C ILE A 95 13.56 4.68 5.56
N HIS A 96 13.43 4.82 4.25
CA HIS A 96 12.89 6.02 3.62
C HIS A 96 11.47 6.33 4.13
N SER A 97 10.61 5.32 4.23
CA SER A 97 9.21 5.46 4.64
C SER A 97 9.04 5.79 6.12
N LEU A 98 9.95 5.30 6.96
CA LEU A 98 9.96 5.60 8.40
C LEU A 98 10.26 7.09 8.66
N ASN A 99 11.01 7.75 7.79
CA ASN A 99 11.31 9.19 7.87
C ASN A 99 11.76 9.62 9.30
N GLY A 100 12.69 8.86 9.89
CA GLY A 100 13.19 9.08 11.25
C GLY A 100 12.40 8.43 12.39
N SER A 101 11.26 7.78 12.10
CA SER A 101 10.56 6.90 13.04
C SER A 101 11.34 5.62 13.30
N THR A 102 11.22 5.08 14.51
CA THR A 102 11.74 3.75 14.88
C THR A 102 10.66 2.66 14.89
N GLU A 103 9.41 3.04 14.60
CA GLU A 103 8.24 2.16 14.65
C GLU A 103 7.90 1.63 13.24
N ILE A 104 8.14 0.34 13.01
CA ILE A 104 7.69 -0.35 11.80
C ILE A 104 6.25 -0.79 12.02
N ASN A 105 5.33 -0.19 11.26
CA ASN A 105 3.98 -0.68 11.10
C ASN A 105 3.81 -1.16 9.64
N PRO A 106 3.82 -2.48 9.39
CA PRO A 106 3.77 -3.03 8.03
C PRO A 106 2.61 -2.47 7.18
N ASP A 107 1.45 -2.24 7.80
CA ASP A 107 0.25 -1.72 7.12
C ASP A 107 0.41 -0.27 6.63
N LYS A 108 1.38 0.47 7.16
CA LYS A 108 1.62 1.88 6.84
C LYS A 108 2.82 2.12 5.94
N ILE A 109 3.74 1.16 5.83
CA ILE A 109 4.93 1.31 4.98
C ILE A 109 4.56 1.23 3.50
N GLY A 110 3.57 0.40 3.15
CA GLY A 110 3.12 0.25 1.75
C GLY A 110 3.91 -0.82 0.97
N GLN A 111 4.45 -1.81 1.69
CA GLN A 111 5.01 -3.04 1.13
C GLN A 111 4.21 -4.24 1.65
N ALA A 112 4.15 -5.31 0.86
CA ALA A 112 3.60 -6.57 1.34
C ALA A 112 4.49 -7.13 2.46
N TYR A 113 3.85 -7.71 3.46
CA TYR A 113 4.53 -8.34 4.59
C TYR A 113 3.80 -9.61 5.00
N LEU A 114 4.57 -10.66 5.25
CA LEU A 114 4.07 -11.90 5.81
C LEU A 114 4.88 -12.25 7.06
N THR A 115 4.17 -12.58 8.13
CA THR A 115 4.80 -13.09 9.35
C THR A 115 5.36 -14.49 9.11
N LYS A 116 6.35 -14.88 9.91
CA LYS A 116 6.91 -16.23 9.86
C LYS A 116 5.84 -17.34 9.99
N GLN A 117 4.80 -17.12 10.80
CA GLN A 117 3.69 -18.05 10.94
C GLN A 117 2.87 -18.17 9.65
N GLN A 118 2.57 -17.05 8.98
CA GLN A 118 1.88 -17.05 7.68
C GLN A 118 2.72 -17.77 6.63
N LEU A 119 4.03 -17.52 6.59
CA LEU A 119 4.95 -18.20 5.68
C LEU A 119 5.00 -19.72 5.94
N GLN A 120 5.01 -20.15 7.20
CA GLN A 120 4.97 -21.56 7.56
C GLN A 120 3.67 -22.24 7.10
N GLN A 121 2.53 -21.55 7.22
CA GLN A 121 1.25 -22.04 6.71
C GLN A 121 1.23 -22.11 5.18
N GLN A 122 1.77 -21.09 4.50
CA GLN A 122 1.75 -20.98 3.05
C GLN A 122 2.69 -21.99 2.38
N TRP A 123 3.91 -22.19 2.91
CA TRP A 123 4.91 -23.05 2.28
C TRP A 123 4.91 -24.49 2.81
N GLY A 124 4.29 -24.75 3.95
CA GLY A 124 4.19 -26.08 4.54
C GLY A 124 5.55 -26.78 4.64
N ASN A 125 5.70 -27.92 3.98
CA ASN A 125 6.92 -28.73 4.01
C ASN A 125 8.14 -28.03 3.38
N HIS A 126 7.94 -27.05 2.50
CA HIS A 126 9.03 -26.27 1.89
C HIS A 126 9.47 -25.07 2.75
N PHE A 127 8.80 -24.81 3.87
CA PHE A 127 9.05 -23.62 4.69
C PHE A 127 10.53 -23.49 5.08
N SER A 128 11.15 -24.57 5.58
CA SER A 128 12.53 -24.51 6.05
C SER A 128 13.51 -24.19 4.92
N GLU A 129 13.28 -24.70 3.71
CA GLU A 129 14.15 -24.47 2.55
C GLU A 129 14.02 -23.03 2.05
N TYR A 130 12.77 -22.59 1.82
CA TYR A 130 12.49 -21.27 1.26
C TYR A 130 12.83 -20.15 2.24
N TYR A 131 12.48 -20.32 3.51
CA TYR A 131 12.82 -19.34 4.55
C TYR A 131 14.33 -19.22 4.72
N LYS A 132 15.07 -20.34 4.65
CA LYS A 132 16.53 -20.30 4.74
C LYS A 132 17.12 -19.53 3.56
N LYS A 133 16.72 -19.83 2.32
CA LYS A 133 17.26 -19.14 1.14
C LYS A 133 17.01 -17.63 1.17
N ILE A 134 15.81 -17.21 1.59
CA ILE A 134 15.49 -15.78 1.77
C ILE A 134 16.31 -15.18 2.91
N SER A 135 16.41 -15.88 4.05
CA SER A 135 17.21 -15.41 5.17
C SER A 135 18.68 -15.21 4.79
N ASP A 136 19.28 -16.17 4.07
CA ASP A 136 20.66 -16.09 3.61
C ASP A 136 20.87 -14.87 2.70
N ALA A 137 19.91 -14.54 1.80
CA ALA A 137 20.00 -13.37 0.93
C ALA A 137 19.86 -12.03 1.70
N VAL A 138 18.97 -11.97 2.69
CA VAL A 138 18.81 -10.79 3.55
C VAL A 138 20.05 -10.59 4.42
N ASP A 139 20.53 -11.65 5.05
CA ASP A 139 21.71 -11.63 5.93
C ASP A 139 22.99 -11.31 5.14
N ALA A 140 23.09 -11.74 3.88
CA ALA A 140 24.23 -11.41 3.00
C ALA A 140 24.28 -9.93 2.58
N THR A 141 23.17 -9.20 2.71
CA THR A 141 23.06 -7.75 2.40
C THR A 141 22.76 -6.94 3.66
N TYR A 142 23.20 -7.45 4.82
CA TYR A 142 22.90 -6.87 6.13
C TYR A 142 23.27 -5.38 6.18
N GLY A 143 22.29 -4.53 6.50
CA GLY A 143 22.49 -3.09 6.61
C GLY A 143 22.76 -2.34 5.29
N GLU A 144 22.80 -3.04 4.15
CA GLU A 144 23.02 -2.40 2.85
C GLU A 144 21.75 -1.66 2.39
N ILE A 145 21.94 -0.43 1.95
CA ILE A 145 20.89 0.46 1.43
C ILE A 145 21.35 1.23 0.21
N MET A 146 20.41 1.71 -0.60
CA MET A 146 20.66 2.60 -1.73
C MET A 146 20.47 4.06 -1.31
N VAL A 147 21.45 4.91 -1.65
CA VAL A 147 21.43 6.34 -1.33
C VAL A 147 21.63 7.20 -2.57
N TYR A 148 21.07 8.40 -2.54
CA TYR A 148 21.33 9.46 -3.51
C TYR A 148 21.52 10.78 -2.75
N GLN A 149 22.67 11.43 -2.94
CA GLN A 149 23.06 12.61 -2.15
C GLN A 149 23.04 12.33 -0.64
N ASP A 150 23.62 11.19 -0.25
CA ASP A 150 23.75 10.71 1.14
C ASP A 150 22.43 10.44 1.88
N GLU A 151 21.29 10.50 1.18
CA GLU A 151 19.96 10.19 1.73
C GLU A 151 19.40 8.88 1.14
N PRO A 152 18.70 8.04 1.94
CA PRO A 152 18.02 6.84 1.44
C PRO A 152 17.01 7.17 0.34
N ILE A 153 17.12 6.47 -0.80
CA ILE A 153 16.24 6.73 -1.94
C ILE A 153 14.82 6.19 -1.72
N LEU A 154 13.85 6.72 -2.46
CA LEU A 154 12.56 6.08 -2.65
C LEU A 154 12.74 4.82 -3.53
N ALA A 155 13.06 3.69 -2.91
CA ALA A 155 13.37 2.42 -3.58
C ALA A 155 12.11 1.64 -3.99
N VAL A 156 11.29 2.23 -4.85
CA VAL A 156 10.09 1.59 -5.42
C VAL A 156 10.47 0.43 -6.35
N PHE A 157 9.68 -0.64 -6.33
CA PHE A 157 9.82 -1.78 -7.22
C PHE A 157 8.43 -2.24 -7.69
N HIS A 158 8.42 -3.07 -8.73
CA HIS A 158 7.20 -3.66 -9.28
C HIS A 158 7.54 -5.02 -9.90
N ALA A 159 6.52 -5.86 -10.07
CA ALA A 159 6.73 -7.24 -10.52
C ALA A 159 7.37 -7.34 -11.91
N GLU A 160 6.92 -6.51 -12.85
CA GLU A 160 7.28 -6.64 -14.26
C GLU A 160 6.98 -5.38 -15.07
N SER A 161 7.91 -4.97 -15.93
CA SER A 161 7.72 -3.85 -16.84
C SER A 161 7.23 -4.29 -18.22
N ALA A 162 6.75 -3.34 -19.03
CA ALA A 162 6.39 -3.61 -20.44
C ALA A 162 7.62 -3.67 -21.39
N GLY A 163 8.81 -3.92 -20.83
CA GLY A 163 10.11 -3.89 -21.52
C GLY A 163 10.96 -2.64 -21.23
N LYS A 164 10.38 -1.65 -20.55
CA LYS A 164 11.09 -0.48 -20.01
C LYS A 164 10.43 -0.07 -18.70
N THR A 165 11.24 0.37 -17.74
CA THR A 165 10.71 1.02 -16.53
C THR A 165 10.17 2.41 -16.88
N GLU A 166 9.43 3.02 -15.97
CA GLU A 166 8.79 4.31 -16.19
C GLU A 166 9.53 5.44 -15.46
N ASN A 167 9.51 6.64 -16.03
CA ASN A 167 9.94 7.85 -15.31
C ASN A 167 8.95 8.19 -14.19
N ALA A 168 9.46 8.59 -13.02
CA ALA A 168 8.61 8.97 -11.88
C ALA A 168 7.57 10.04 -12.22
N GLU A 169 7.91 11.04 -13.04
CA GLU A 169 7.00 12.12 -13.41
C GLU A 169 5.76 11.63 -14.19
N ASN A 170 5.86 10.49 -14.87
CA ASN A 170 4.75 9.89 -15.62
C ASN A 170 3.81 9.05 -14.73
N VAL A 171 4.17 8.83 -13.46
CA VAL A 171 3.40 8.02 -12.49
C VAL A 171 2.90 8.86 -11.31
N TRP A 172 3.76 9.75 -10.80
CA TRP A 172 3.53 10.55 -9.59
C TRP A 172 3.58 12.06 -9.84
N GLU A 173 3.67 12.51 -11.10
CA GLU A 173 3.72 13.93 -11.47
C GLU A 173 4.90 14.70 -10.85
N GLN A 174 5.91 13.98 -10.36
CA GLN A 174 7.11 14.52 -9.75
C GLN A 174 8.34 13.88 -10.38
N GLU A 175 9.27 14.72 -10.82
CA GLU A 175 10.57 14.26 -11.30
C GLU A 175 11.44 13.79 -10.11
N ILE A 176 12.00 12.58 -10.23
CA ILE A 176 12.92 12.01 -9.24
C ILE A 176 14.18 11.55 -9.99
N PRO A 177 15.38 12.10 -9.68
CA PRO A 177 16.58 11.93 -10.51
C PRO A 177 17.01 10.47 -10.74
N TYR A 178 16.78 9.60 -9.78
CA TYR A 178 17.15 8.18 -9.83
C TYR A 178 16.01 7.25 -10.28
N LEU A 179 14.78 7.75 -10.41
CA LEU A 179 13.64 6.98 -10.92
C LEU A 179 13.36 7.37 -12.37
N LYS A 180 14.27 6.92 -13.25
CA LYS A 180 14.23 7.14 -14.69
C LYS A 180 13.96 5.85 -15.45
N SER A 181 13.36 5.99 -16.61
CA SER A 181 13.10 4.91 -17.55
C SER A 181 14.42 4.32 -18.02
N VAL A 182 14.57 3.02 -17.82
CA VAL A 182 15.69 2.21 -18.30
C VAL A 182 15.16 1.00 -19.05
N ASP A 183 16.01 0.38 -19.87
CA ASP A 183 15.68 -0.86 -20.56
C ASP A 183 15.47 -2.00 -19.55
N SER A 184 14.38 -2.75 -19.75
CA SER A 184 14.11 -4.00 -19.04
C SER A 184 13.54 -5.01 -20.04
N SER A 185 14.15 -5.09 -21.21
CA SER A 185 13.64 -5.86 -22.35
C SER A 185 13.49 -7.36 -22.06
N LEU A 186 14.22 -7.88 -21.06
CA LEU A 186 14.13 -9.26 -20.60
C LEU A 186 12.78 -9.61 -19.95
N ASP A 187 12.05 -8.62 -19.43
CA ASP A 187 10.72 -8.82 -18.82
C ASP A 187 9.71 -9.41 -19.82
N LYS A 188 9.93 -9.15 -21.12
CA LYS A 188 9.11 -9.70 -22.22
C LYS A 188 9.16 -11.22 -22.31
N ASN A 189 10.16 -11.86 -21.69
CA ASN A 189 10.32 -13.31 -21.69
C ASN A 189 9.55 -13.98 -20.55
N SER A 190 8.95 -13.19 -19.65
CA SER A 190 8.18 -13.74 -18.55
C SER A 190 6.93 -14.46 -19.04
N PRO A 191 6.56 -15.60 -18.41
CA PRO A 191 5.36 -16.34 -18.77
C PRO A 191 4.07 -15.53 -18.55
N ASP A 192 4.12 -14.49 -17.72
CA ASP A 192 2.97 -13.67 -17.32
C ASP A 192 2.94 -12.28 -17.97
N PHE A 193 3.83 -12.03 -18.95
CA PHE A 193 4.05 -10.72 -19.61
C PHE A 193 2.78 -10.10 -20.20
N GLU A 194 1.99 -10.89 -20.93
CA GLU A 194 0.72 -10.44 -21.51
C GLU A 194 -0.46 -11.19 -20.88
N LYS A 195 -1.45 -10.42 -20.38
CA LYS A 195 -2.67 -10.96 -19.80
C LYS A 195 -3.92 -10.31 -20.36
N GLU A 196 -4.82 -11.14 -20.88
CA GLU A 196 -6.16 -10.71 -21.26
C GLU A 196 -7.12 -10.78 -20.06
N THR A 197 -7.95 -9.75 -19.89
CA THR A 197 -9.09 -9.74 -18.96
C THR A 197 -10.34 -9.28 -19.69
N ILE A 198 -11.42 -10.05 -19.60
CA ILE A 198 -12.66 -9.78 -20.31
C ILE A 198 -13.68 -9.17 -19.35
N PHE A 199 -14.27 -8.04 -19.75
CA PHE A 199 -15.35 -7.40 -19.03
C PHE A 199 -16.59 -7.29 -19.89
N THR A 200 -17.74 -7.58 -19.30
CA THR A 200 -19.03 -7.17 -19.85
C THR A 200 -19.19 -5.65 -19.77
N PRO A 201 -19.99 -5.04 -20.67
CA PRO A 201 -20.30 -3.61 -20.58
C PRO A 201 -20.83 -3.17 -19.21
N THR A 202 -21.66 -3.99 -18.57
CA THR A 202 -22.19 -3.74 -17.23
C THR A 202 -21.10 -3.73 -16.16
N GLN A 203 -20.11 -4.64 -16.23
CA GLN A 203 -18.97 -4.65 -15.30
C GLN A 203 -18.13 -3.37 -15.41
N ILE A 204 -17.84 -2.93 -16.64
CA ILE A 204 -17.13 -1.66 -16.86
C ILE A 204 -17.94 -0.50 -16.26
N LYS A 205 -19.23 -0.38 -16.62
CA LYS A 205 -20.09 0.70 -16.09
C LYS A 205 -20.13 0.71 -14.56
N ASN A 206 -20.28 -0.46 -13.94
CA ASN A 206 -20.34 -0.57 -12.48
C ASN A 206 -19.00 -0.18 -11.84
N ALA A 207 -17.88 -0.69 -12.36
CA ALA A 207 -16.54 -0.38 -11.85
C ALA A 207 -16.27 1.13 -11.83
N PHE A 208 -16.57 1.83 -12.93
CA PHE A 208 -16.42 3.28 -12.99
C PHE A 208 -17.45 4.01 -12.12
N THR A 209 -18.70 3.57 -12.09
CA THR A 209 -19.76 4.23 -11.30
C THR A 209 -19.47 4.14 -9.79
N SER A 210 -18.98 2.99 -9.32
CA SER A 210 -18.63 2.80 -7.91
C SER A 210 -17.46 3.66 -7.45
N LYS A 211 -16.47 3.93 -8.33
CA LYS A 211 -15.26 4.68 -7.97
C LYS A 211 -15.35 6.18 -8.29
N TYR A 212 -16.05 6.57 -9.35
CA TYR A 212 -16.07 7.94 -9.88
C TYR A 212 -17.48 8.53 -10.10
N GLY A 213 -18.53 7.78 -9.76
CA GLY A 213 -19.91 8.19 -10.01
C GLY A 213 -20.33 8.05 -11.48
N ASN A 214 -21.51 8.59 -11.81
CA ASN A 214 -22.05 8.48 -13.16
C ASN A 214 -21.26 9.36 -14.15
N ILE A 215 -20.45 8.73 -14.99
CA ILE A 215 -19.65 9.39 -16.04
C ILE A 215 -20.28 9.29 -17.44
N GLY A 216 -21.57 8.98 -17.52
CA GLY A 216 -22.32 8.98 -18.77
C GLY A 216 -22.12 7.73 -19.64
N LEU A 217 -21.63 6.61 -19.06
CA LEU A 217 -21.44 5.37 -19.81
C LEU A 217 -22.77 4.75 -20.23
N ASP A 218 -22.98 4.66 -21.54
CA ASP A 218 -24.01 3.83 -22.16
C ASP A 218 -23.49 2.40 -22.44
N ILE A 219 -24.25 1.40 -21.98
CA ILE A 219 -23.93 -0.02 -22.15
C ILE A 219 -24.03 -0.45 -23.61
N GLY A 220 -24.91 0.16 -24.40
CA GLY A 220 -25.16 -0.24 -25.79
C GLY A 220 -24.01 0.04 -26.75
N ASN A 221 -23.12 0.99 -26.42
CA ASN A 221 -22.00 1.41 -27.26
C ASN A 221 -20.73 1.71 -26.44
N ILE A 222 -20.55 1.03 -25.30
CA ILE A 222 -19.51 1.36 -24.31
C ILE A 222 -18.10 1.41 -24.90
N TYR A 223 -17.78 0.51 -25.84
CA TYR A 223 -16.46 0.45 -26.47
C TYR A 223 -16.11 1.75 -27.18
N SER A 224 -17.05 2.35 -27.90
CA SER A 224 -16.86 3.64 -28.59
C SER A 224 -16.63 4.82 -27.65
N GLN A 225 -16.95 4.67 -26.37
CA GLN A 225 -16.77 5.69 -25.34
C GLN A 225 -15.44 5.55 -24.59
N ILE A 226 -14.61 4.57 -24.96
CA ILE A 226 -13.27 4.34 -24.39
C ILE A 226 -12.24 4.67 -25.47
N GLN A 227 -11.45 5.71 -25.25
CA GLN A 227 -10.46 6.17 -26.21
C GLN A 227 -9.15 6.50 -25.51
N ILE A 228 -8.10 5.72 -25.80
CA ILE A 228 -6.74 6.04 -25.35
C ILE A 228 -6.27 7.28 -26.12
N LEU A 229 -5.81 8.30 -25.38
CA LEU A 229 -5.43 9.60 -25.94
C LEU A 229 -3.91 9.73 -26.06
N SER A 230 -3.14 9.21 -25.10
CA SER A 230 -1.68 9.32 -25.10
C SER A 230 -1.00 8.24 -24.25
N HIS A 231 0.27 8.00 -24.57
CA HIS A 231 1.17 7.13 -23.83
C HIS A 231 2.44 7.89 -23.42
N SER A 232 3.12 7.42 -22.38
CA SER A 232 4.49 7.79 -22.08
C SER A 232 5.46 7.20 -23.12
N PRO A 233 6.72 7.66 -23.18
CA PRO A 233 7.75 7.01 -24.00
C PRO A 233 7.99 5.53 -23.67
N SER A 234 7.62 5.11 -22.45
CA SER A 234 7.72 3.74 -21.95
C SER A 234 6.49 2.88 -22.32
N GLY A 235 5.46 3.49 -22.92
CA GLY A 235 4.26 2.81 -23.43
C GLY A 235 3.07 2.75 -22.47
N TYR A 236 3.15 3.34 -21.29
CA TYR A 236 2.04 3.35 -20.33
C TYR A 236 1.05 4.47 -20.65
N ILE A 237 -0.25 4.20 -20.52
CA ILE A 237 -1.32 5.16 -20.83
C ILE A 237 -1.24 6.35 -19.86
N GLN A 238 -1.06 7.55 -20.42
CA GLN A 238 -1.04 8.80 -19.66
C GLN A 238 -2.44 9.43 -19.60
N GLN A 239 -3.18 9.38 -20.71
CA GLN A 239 -4.55 9.88 -20.78
C GLN A 239 -5.45 8.93 -21.57
N ILE A 240 -6.62 8.67 -21.02
CA ILE A 240 -7.68 7.85 -21.62
C ILE A 240 -9.04 8.47 -21.31
N LYS A 241 -9.85 8.67 -22.35
CA LYS A 241 -11.23 9.10 -22.21
C LYS A 241 -12.12 7.88 -21.95
N VAL A 242 -12.97 7.97 -20.94
CA VAL A 242 -14.00 6.97 -20.62
C VAL A 242 -15.32 7.70 -20.36
N GLY A 243 -16.31 7.49 -21.22
CA GLY A 243 -17.55 8.26 -21.19
C GLY A 243 -17.29 9.74 -21.41
N ASN A 244 -17.76 10.57 -20.48
CA ASN A 244 -17.60 12.03 -20.53
C ASN A 244 -16.36 12.55 -19.79
N SER A 245 -15.55 11.67 -19.20
CA SER A 245 -14.41 12.04 -18.36
C SER A 245 -13.08 11.57 -18.96
N THR A 246 -11.99 12.22 -18.56
CA THR A 246 -10.62 11.80 -18.88
C THR A 246 -9.93 11.31 -17.62
N PHE A 247 -9.20 10.21 -17.73
CA PHE A 247 -8.50 9.53 -16.66
C PHE A 247 -7.05 9.25 -17.04
N THR A 248 -6.21 8.97 -16.06
CA THR A 248 -4.89 8.36 -16.29
C THR A 248 -5.03 6.85 -16.46
N GLY A 249 -4.03 6.20 -17.08
CA GLY A 249 -3.99 4.74 -17.17
C GLY A 249 -4.01 4.07 -15.80
N LYS A 250 -3.39 4.68 -14.78
CA LYS A 250 -3.42 4.22 -13.38
C LYS A 250 -4.83 4.21 -12.82
N GLN A 251 -5.61 5.27 -13.03
CA GLN A 251 -7.00 5.35 -12.57
C GLN A 251 -7.87 4.24 -13.19
N VAL A 252 -7.71 3.99 -14.49
CA VAL A 252 -8.43 2.90 -15.18
C VAL A 252 -7.99 1.53 -14.69
N ARG A 253 -6.68 1.32 -14.53
CA ARG A 253 -6.10 0.09 -13.94
C ARG A 253 -6.75 -0.21 -12.59
N GLU A 254 -6.79 0.77 -11.69
CA GLU A 254 -7.36 0.59 -10.36
C GLU A 254 -8.88 0.37 -10.38
N ALA A 255 -9.61 1.05 -11.27
CA ALA A 255 -11.05 0.89 -11.38
C ALA A 255 -11.44 -0.52 -11.85
N LEU A 256 -10.69 -1.05 -12.82
CA LEU A 256 -10.98 -2.34 -13.46
C LEU A 256 -10.19 -3.52 -12.85
N GLY A 257 -9.26 -3.26 -11.93
CA GLY A 257 -8.40 -4.29 -11.35
C GLY A 257 -7.39 -4.87 -12.36
N LEU A 258 -6.89 -4.06 -13.30
CA LEU A 258 -5.91 -4.50 -14.28
C LEU A 258 -4.51 -4.66 -13.66
N ARG A 259 -3.68 -5.50 -14.28
CA ARG A 259 -2.29 -5.72 -13.84
C ARG A 259 -1.43 -4.46 -13.95
N SER A 260 -1.61 -3.64 -14.99
CA SER A 260 -0.80 -2.44 -15.24
C SER A 260 -1.61 -1.32 -15.92
N ALA A 261 -0.98 -0.16 -16.09
CA ALA A 261 -1.49 0.96 -16.88
C ALA A 261 -1.04 0.92 -18.36
N ASN A 262 -0.39 -0.18 -18.78
CA ASN A 262 -0.06 -0.45 -20.17
C ASN A 262 -0.99 -1.56 -20.67
N PHE A 263 -2.02 -1.16 -21.42
CA PHE A 263 -3.03 -2.08 -21.93
C PHE A 263 -3.62 -1.56 -23.25
N THR A 264 -4.20 -2.47 -24.02
CA THR A 264 -5.03 -2.14 -25.19
C THR A 264 -6.48 -2.50 -24.91
N VAL A 265 -7.41 -1.86 -25.61
CA VAL A 265 -8.85 -2.16 -25.49
C VAL A 265 -9.35 -2.69 -26.83
N THR A 266 -10.01 -3.84 -26.81
CA THR A 266 -10.62 -4.46 -27.99
C THR A 266 -12.04 -4.91 -27.67
N GLN A 267 -12.96 -4.79 -28.62
CA GLN A 267 -14.29 -5.36 -28.51
C GLN A 267 -14.27 -6.79 -29.06
N LYS A 268 -14.72 -7.76 -28.26
CA LYS A 268 -15.05 -9.11 -28.73
C LYS A 268 -16.54 -9.17 -29.01
N ASP A 269 -16.91 -9.58 -30.21
CA ASP A 269 -18.30 -9.88 -30.52
C ASP A 269 -18.70 -11.19 -29.85
N ALA A 270 -19.95 -11.28 -29.39
CA ALA A 270 -20.46 -12.46 -28.66
C ALA A 270 -20.52 -13.76 -29.50
N ASN A 271 -20.06 -13.73 -30.76
CA ASN A 271 -20.22 -14.80 -31.75
C ASN A 271 -18.90 -15.34 -32.33
N THR A 272 -17.75 -15.11 -31.69
CA THR A 272 -16.46 -15.71 -32.06
C THR A 272 -15.63 -16.07 -30.84
#